data_AF-A0A255Y6C3-F1
#
_entry.id   AF-A0A255Y6C3-F1
#
_cell.length_a   1.000
_cell.length_b   1.000
_cell.length_c   1.000
_cell.angle_alpha   90.00
_cell.angle_beta   90.00
_cell.angle_gamma   90.00
#
_symmetry.space_group_name_H-M   'P 1'
#
loop_
_entity.id
_entity.type
_entity.pdbx_description
1 polymer ?
#
loop_
_entity_poly.entity_id
_entity_poly.type
_entity_poly.pdbx_seq_one_letter_code
_entity_poly.pdbx_strand_id
1 'polypeptide(L)'
;MSPKLIAVAALLLAGPALAQMPPPPPAPPTAGDARAHHRMMGHRMFPSMSEAGRATIREAMMAGDDRRASRQKVEAAREKLLAALAADRFDTAAVKRAMEEERAVAEASRDAKQAAMLAAFQKLSPEDRKAFAADSRAMKARMEQRMAGWRERWQQRRGPGGGQAGDMPPPPPPPPRPGDDIE
;
A
#
# COMPACT_ATOMS: atom_id res chain seq x y z
N MET A 1 37.78 37.01 23.53
CA MET A 1 38.65 37.68 22.55
C MET A 1 38.96 36.66 21.45
N SER A 2 38.54 36.91 20.22
CA SER A 2 38.92 36.15 19.00
C SER A 2 39.56 37.16 18.04
N PRO A 3 40.64 36.83 17.29
CA PRO A 3 40.49 36.30 15.90
C PRO A 3 41.67 35.40 15.42
N LYS A 4 41.42 34.34 14.62
CA LYS A 4 41.55 34.17 13.13
C LYS A 4 42.98 34.04 12.52
N LEU A 5 43.03 33.23 11.44
CA LEU A 5 43.99 33.18 10.29
C LEU A 5 45.23 32.27 10.50
N ILE A 6 45.77 31.46 9.56
CA ILE A 6 45.61 31.20 8.11
C ILE A 6 46.21 29.80 7.77
N ALA A 7 45.85 29.30 6.58
CA ALA A 7 46.09 28.00 5.93
C ALA A 7 47.55 27.64 5.50
N VAL A 8 47.63 26.48 4.78
CA VAL A 8 48.61 25.97 3.78
C VAL A 8 49.18 24.60 4.24
N ALA A 9 48.71 23.44 3.77
CA ALA A 9 48.80 22.75 2.46
C ALA A 9 50.04 21.84 2.30
N ALA A 10 49.88 20.77 1.49
CA ALA A 10 50.83 19.71 1.07
C ALA A 10 50.74 18.40 1.91
N LEU A 11 50.81 17.18 1.37
CA LEU A 11 50.94 16.68 -0.01
C LEU A 11 50.48 15.21 -0.05
N LEU A 12 49.88 14.83 -1.17
CA LEU A 12 49.71 13.49 -1.78
C LEU A 12 50.39 12.27 -1.14
N LEU A 13 49.59 11.22 -0.89
CA LEU A 13 50.00 9.82 -1.06
C LEU A 13 48.83 9.03 -1.67
N ALA A 14 48.95 8.75 -2.96
CA ALA A 14 48.03 7.91 -3.72
C ALA A 14 48.44 6.43 -3.57
N GLY A 15 47.50 5.59 -3.13
CA GLY A 15 47.61 4.13 -3.21
C GLY A 15 46.52 3.59 -4.16
N PRO A 16 46.79 2.58 -5.00
CA PRO A 16 45.79 2.06 -5.92
C PRO A 16 44.92 1.04 -5.17
N ALA A 17 43.76 1.48 -4.69
CA ALA A 17 42.69 0.56 -4.32
C ALA A 17 41.98 0.14 -5.62
N LEU A 18 42.08 -1.15 -5.98
CA LEU A 18 41.25 -1.75 -7.01
C LEU A 18 39.78 -1.58 -6.63
N ALA A 19 39.10 -0.66 -7.31
CA ALA A 19 37.69 -0.37 -7.12
C ALA A 19 36.85 -1.52 -7.70
N GLN A 20 36.48 -2.49 -6.87
CA GLN A 20 35.21 -3.20 -7.10
C GLN A 20 34.08 -2.21 -6.77
N MET A 21 33.53 -1.59 -7.81
CA MET A 21 32.31 -0.81 -7.68
C MET A 21 31.19 -1.73 -7.17
N PRO A 22 30.52 -1.43 -6.05
CA PRO A 22 29.26 -2.09 -5.74
C PRO A 22 28.26 -1.79 -6.88
N PRO A 23 27.39 -2.76 -7.24
CA PRO A 23 26.36 -2.50 -8.25
C PRO A 23 25.53 -1.30 -7.80
N PRO A 24 25.17 -0.39 -8.73
CA PRO A 24 24.39 0.77 -8.38
C PRO A 24 23.08 0.32 -7.70
N PRO A 25 22.67 0.98 -6.60
CA PRO A 25 21.38 0.70 -6.00
C PRO A 25 20.28 0.87 -7.07
N PRO A 26 19.25 0.01 -7.06
CA PRO A 26 18.14 0.13 -8.01
C PRO A 26 17.58 1.55 -7.93
N ALA A 27 17.48 2.21 -9.08
CA ALA A 27 16.99 3.57 -9.15
C ALA A 27 15.60 3.64 -8.50
N PRO A 28 15.32 4.67 -7.67
CA PRO A 28 13.99 4.87 -7.15
C PRO A 28 13.02 5.01 -8.33
N PRO A 29 11.82 4.40 -8.26
CA PRO A 29 10.86 4.45 -9.35
C PRO A 29 10.62 5.91 -9.73
N THR A 30 10.84 6.21 -11.00
CA THR A 30 10.65 7.57 -11.50
C THR A 30 9.18 7.95 -11.36
N ALA A 31 8.89 9.20 -11.02
CA ALA A 31 7.53 9.71 -10.88
C ALA A 31 6.65 9.54 -12.15
N GLY A 32 7.23 9.13 -13.28
CA GLY A 32 6.54 8.75 -14.51
C GLY A 32 5.83 7.40 -14.44
N ASP A 33 6.38 6.42 -13.70
CA ASP A 33 5.84 5.06 -13.64
C ASP A 33 4.50 5.01 -12.89
N ALA A 34 4.37 5.79 -11.82
CA ALA A 34 3.11 5.92 -11.08
C ALA A 34 1.97 6.49 -11.94
N ARG A 35 2.27 7.41 -12.87
CA ARG A 35 1.28 7.99 -13.80
C ARG A 35 0.92 7.00 -14.91
N ALA A 36 1.88 6.23 -15.42
CA ALA A 36 1.63 5.21 -16.45
C ALA A 36 0.73 4.08 -15.95
N HIS A 37 0.99 3.56 -14.74
CA HIS A 37 0.14 2.55 -14.10
C HIS A 37 -1.29 3.06 -13.83
N HIS A 38 -1.44 4.34 -13.45
CA HIS A 38 -2.76 4.96 -13.26
C HIS A 38 -3.55 5.14 -14.56
N ARG A 39 -2.88 5.43 -15.68
CA ARG A 39 -3.54 5.55 -17.00
C ARG A 39 -4.10 4.21 -17.49
N MET A 40 -3.35 3.12 -17.32
CA MET A 40 -3.81 1.78 -17.73
C MET A 40 -5.05 1.30 -16.97
N MET A 41 -5.16 1.59 -15.67
CA MET A 41 -6.33 1.20 -14.86
C MET A 41 -7.61 1.89 -15.33
N GLY A 42 -7.53 3.19 -15.66
CA GLY A 42 -8.71 3.99 -16.02
C GLY A 42 -9.31 3.67 -17.40
N HIS A 43 -8.54 3.10 -18.32
CA HIS A 43 -9.06 2.61 -19.60
C HIS A 43 -9.71 1.22 -19.47
N ARG A 44 -9.28 0.42 -18.49
CA ARG A 44 -9.74 -0.96 -18.29
C ARG A 44 -11.03 -1.08 -17.47
N MET A 45 -11.34 -0.12 -16.61
CA MET A 45 -12.46 -0.26 -15.65
C MET A 45 -13.85 -0.11 -16.29
N PHE A 46 -13.98 0.70 -17.35
CA PHE A 46 -15.27 0.98 -18.01
C PHE A 46 -15.10 1.05 -19.54
N PRO A 47 -14.85 -0.09 -20.20
CA PRO A 47 -14.56 -0.11 -21.63
C PRO A 47 -15.74 0.41 -22.48
N SER A 48 -16.97 0.26 -22.01
CA SER A 48 -18.20 0.59 -22.75
C SER A 48 -18.61 2.06 -22.63
N MET A 49 -17.95 2.83 -21.76
CA MET A 49 -18.23 4.26 -21.56
C MET A 49 -17.44 5.14 -22.54
N SER A 50 -17.97 6.32 -22.84
CA SER A 50 -17.26 7.37 -23.55
C SER A 50 -15.99 7.81 -22.79
N GLU A 51 -15.03 8.42 -23.50
CA GLU A 51 -13.82 8.93 -22.85
C GLU A 51 -14.12 10.03 -21.82
N ALA A 52 -15.04 10.94 -22.16
CA ALA A 52 -15.51 11.99 -21.25
C ALA A 52 -16.21 11.40 -20.01
N GLY A 53 -17.05 10.38 -20.20
CA GLY A 53 -17.71 9.68 -19.10
C GLY A 53 -16.71 8.97 -18.19
N ARG A 54 -15.71 8.29 -18.77
CA ARG A 54 -14.61 7.68 -18.02
C ARG A 54 -13.79 8.71 -17.23
N ALA A 55 -13.50 9.86 -17.82
CA ALA A 55 -12.75 10.92 -17.14
C ALA A 55 -13.53 11.45 -15.94
N THR A 56 -14.83 11.71 -16.11
CA THR A 56 -15.73 12.17 -15.05
C THR A 56 -15.79 11.17 -13.87
N ILE A 57 -15.96 9.88 -14.16
CA ILE A 57 -15.96 8.84 -13.11
C ILE A 57 -14.59 8.73 -12.44
N ARG A 58 -13.50 8.82 -13.20
CA ARG A 58 -12.14 8.74 -12.65
C ARG A 58 -11.84 9.88 -11.70
N GLU A 59 -12.22 11.09 -12.06
CA GLU A 59 -12.09 12.28 -11.20
C GLU A 59 -12.85 12.07 -9.89
N ALA A 60 -14.11 11.65 -9.95
CA ALA A 60 -14.91 11.36 -8.76
C ALA A 60 -14.37 10.20 -7.92
N MET A 61 -13.74 9.19 -8.53
CA MET A 61 -13.09 8.11 -7.79
C MET A 61 -11.84 8.56 -7.04
N MET A 62 -11.18 9.61 -7.52
CA MET A 62 -10.01 10.23 -6.89
C MET A 62 -10.41 11.33 -5.89
N ALA A 63 -11.68 11.72 -5.85
CA ALA A 63 -12.20 12.65 -4.86
C ALA A 63 -12.14 12.07 -3.45
N GLY A 64 -11.87 12.96 -2.49
CA GLY A 64 -11.57 12.65 -1.10
C GLY A 64 -10.40 13.50 -0.62
N ASP A 65 -10.20 13.56 0.70
CA ASP A 65 -9.07 14.25 1.35
C ASP A 65 -7.73 13.82 0.71
N ASP A 66 -6.71 14.68 0.81
CA ASP A 66 -5.35 14.31 0.40
C ASP A 66 -4.98 12.98 1.07
N ARG A 67 -4.76 11.93 0.25
CA ARG A 67 -4.43 10.59 0.74
C ARG A 67 -3.24 10.59 1.68
N ARG A 68 -2.32 11.54 1.53
CA ARG A 68 -1.21 11.72 2.45
C ARG A 68 -1.69 12.24 3.80
N ALA A 69 -2.51 13.30 3.82
CA ALA A 69 -3.10 13.82 5.03
C ALA A 69 -3.99 12.78 5.74
N SER A 70 -4.83 12.04 5.02
CA SER A 70 -5.64 10.97 5.64
C SER A 70 -4.79 9.87 6.25
N ARG A 71 -3.69 9.46 5.60
CA ARG A 71 -2.76 8.48 6.17
C ARG A 71 -2.11 9.00 7.45
N GLN A 72 -1.67 10.26 7.45
CA GLN A 72 -1.10 10.88 8.66
C GLN A 72 -2.11 10.92 9.81
N LYS A 73 -3.38 11.24 9.53
CA LYS A 73 -4.45 11.22 10.55
C LYS A 73 -4.68 9.80 11.11
N VAL A 74 -4.70 8.77 10.25
CA VAL A 74 -4.84 7.36 10.67
C VAL A 74 -3.62 6.90 11.48
N GLU A 75 -2.40 7.25 11.04
CA GLU A 75 -1.17 6.93 11.76
C GLU A 75 -1.16 7.58 13.15
N ALA A 76 -1.52 8.86 13.25
CA ALA A 76 -1.63 9.54 14.54
C ALA A 76 -2.68 8.92 15.47
N ALA A 77 -3.85 8.52 14.93
CA ALA A 77 -4.87 7.82 15.71
C ALA A 77 -4.37 6.45 16.19
N ARG A 78 -3.62 5.73 15.35
CA ARG A 78 -3.01 4.44 15.70
C ARG A 78 -1.92 4.59 16.77
N GLU A 79 -1.10 5.63 16.69
CA GLU A 79 -0.11 5.94 17.72
C GLU A 79 -0.78 6.21 19.08
N LYS A 80 -1.87 6.98 19.11
CA LYS A 80 -2.67 7.20 20.33
C LYS A 80 -3.24 5.90 20.87
N LEU A 81 -3.73 5.01 20.01
CA LEU A 81 -4.23 3.69 20.42
C LEU A 81 -3.11 2.86 21.06
N LEU A 82 -1.94 2.79 20.43
CA LEU A 82 -0.80 2.05 20.96
C LEU A 82 -0.31 2.63 22.29
N ALA A 83 -0.26 3.96 22.41
CA ALA A 83 0.11 4.63 23.65
C ALA A 83 -0.89 4.33 24.78
N ALA A 84 -2.20 4.34 24.49
CA ALA A 84 -3.24 4.01 25.47
C ALA A 84 -3.18 2.54 25.91
N LEU A 85 -2.80 1.63 25.00
CA LEU A 85 -2.61 0.21 25.31
C LEU A 85 -1.33 -0.07 26.11
N ALA A 86 -0.27 0.73 25.91
CA ALA A 86 1.01 0.58 26.60
C ALA A 86 1.06 1.29 27.97
N ALA A 87 0.02 2.03 28.35
CA ALA A 87 -0.03 2.75 29.61
C ALA A 87 -0.08 1.80 30.83
N ASP A 88 0.59 2.19 31.92
CA ASP A 88 0.63 1.42 33.18
C ASP A 88 -0.77 1.11 33.73
N ARG A 89 -1.74 1.98 33.45
CA ARG A 89 -3.16 1.76 33.73
C ARG A 89 -3.95 1.82 32.43
N PHE A 90 -4.77 0.80 32.22
CA PHE A 90 -5.63 0.72 31.06
C PHE A 90 -6.71 1.81 31.09
N ASP A 91 -6.66 2.70 30.10
CA ASP A 91 -7.67 3.74 29.89
C ASP A 91 -8.58 3.36 28.71
N THR A 92 -9.71 2.73 29.03
CA THR A 92 -10.75 2.35 28.06
C THR A 92 -11.27 3.55 27.27
N ALA A 93 -11.34 4.74 27.88
CA ALA A 93 -11.85 5.94 27.20
C ALA A 93 -10.82 6.49 26.21
N ALA A 94 -9.51 6.41 26.50
CA ALA A 94 -8.46 6.75 25.54
C ALA A 94 -8.45 5.79 24.34
N VAL A 95 -8.55 4.48 24.58
CA VAL A 95 -8.64 3.47 23.51
C VAL A 95 -9.84 3.73 22.61
N LYS A 96 -11.03 3.93 23.21
CA LYS A 96 -12.26 4.21 22.46
C LYS A 96 -12.13 5.48 21.60
N ARG A 97 -11.59 6.56 22.15
CA ARG A 97 -11.36 7.82 21.40
C ARG A 97 -10.44 7.60 20.20
N ALA A 98 -9.33 6.87 20.37
CA ALA A 98 -8.41 6.59 19.27
C ALA A 98 -9.07 5.77 18.13
N MET A 99 -9.91 4.79 18.48
CA MET A 99 -10.69 4.03 17.50
C MET A 99 -11.74 4.88 16.78
N GLU A 100 -12.42 5.77 17.51
CA GLU A 100 -13.40 6.71 16.93
C GLU A 100 -12.74 7.72 16.00
N GLU A 101 -11.53 8.19 16.32
CA GLU A 101 -10.75 9.05 15.43
C GLU A 101 -10.39 8.34 14.11
N GLU A 102 -9.92 7.08 14.16
CA GLU A 102 -9.64 6.30 12.95
C GLU A 102 -10.92 6.12 12.10
N ARG A 103 -12.04 5.81 12.76
CA ARG A 103 -13.34 5.66 12.10
C ARG A 103 -13.81 6.96 11.45
N ALA A 104 -13.70 8.09 12.13
CA ALA A 104 -14.11 9.39 11.61
C ALA A 104 -13.33 9.78 10.34
N VAL A 105 -12.03 9.49 10.28
CA VAL A 105 -11.21 9.74 9.09
C VAL A 105 -11.67 8.89 7.89
N ALA A 106 -12.01 7.62 8.14
CA ALA A 106 -12.51 6.72 7.11
C ALA A 106 -13.91 7.13 6.61
N GLU A 107 -14.81 7.52 7.52
CA GLU A 107 -16.17 7.98 7.20
C GLU A 107 -16.14 9.27 6.38
N ALA A 108 -15.37 10.29 6.79
CA ALA A 108 -15.24 11.54 6.04
C ALA A 108 -14.73 11.31 4.61
N SER A 109 -13.74 10.43 4.43
CA SER A 109 -13.22 10.08 3.11
C SER A 109 -14.25 9.35 2.25
N ARG A 110 -15.06 8.47 2.86
CA ARG A 110 -16.14 7.73 2.19
C ARG A 110 -17.25 8.68 1.74
N ASP A 111 -17.67 9.59 2.61
CA ASP A 111 -18.76 10.53 2.34
C ASP A 111 -18.38 11.49 1.21
N ALA A 112 -17.16 12.04 1.26
CA ALA A 112 -16.64 12.89 0.18
C ALA A 112 -16.64 12.18 -1.17
N LYS A 113 -16.22 10.91 -1.20
CA LYS A 113 -16.22 10.09 -2.42
C LYS A 113 -17.63 9.76 -2.90
N GLN A 114 -18.56 9.46 -1.99
CA GLN A 114 -19.96 9.22 -2.34
C GLN A 114 -20.60 10.47 -2.95
N ALA A 115 -20.41 11.64 -2.32
CA ALA A 115 -20.90 12.91 -2.85
C ALA A 115 -20.32 13.21 -4.24
N ALA A 116 -19.01 13.01 -4.43
CA ALA A 116 -18.36 13.20 -5.72
C ALA A 116 -18.88 12.24 -6.80
N MET A 117 -19.11 10.97 -6.45
CA MET A 117 -19.68 9.99 -7.37
C MET A 117 -21.11 10.34 -7.77
N LEU A 118 -21.94 10.81 -6.82
CA LEU A 118 -23.29 11.29 -7.14
C LEU A 118 -23.26 12.50 -8.08
N ALA A 119 -22.38 13.46 -7.82
CA ALA A 119 -22.18 14.60 -8.71
C ALA A 119 -21.69 14.18 -10.10
N ALA A 120 -20.80 13.19 -10.19
CA ALA A 120 -20.37 12.62 -11.47
C ALA A 120 -21.54 11.98 -12.24
N PHE A 121 -22.40 11.20 -11.58
CA PHE A 121 -23.57 10.60 -12.23
C PHE A 121 -24.56 11.63 -12.77
N GLN A 122 -24.66 12.81 -12.15
CA GLN A 122 -25.48 13.91 -12.68
C GLN A 122 -24.90 14.52 -13.98
N LYS A 123 -23.56 14.51 -14.13
CA LYS A 123 -22.86 15.01 -15.32
C LYS A 123 -22.82 14.02 -16.48
N LEU A 124 -23.01 12.72 -16.22
CA LEU A 124 -22.97 11.68 -17.24
C LEU A 124 -24.18 11.73 -18.17
N SER A 125 -23.93 11.44 -19.45
CA SER A 125 -25.00 11.19 -20.42
C SER A 125 -25.85 9.96 -20.01
N PRO A 126 -27.11 9.86 -20.46
CA PRO A 126 -27.93 8.67 -20.22
C PRO A 126 -27.28 7.38 -20.74
N GLU A 127 -26.58 7.44 -21.88
CA GLU A 127 -25.85 6.32 -22.45
C GLU A 127 -24.68 5.89 -21.56
N ASP A 128 -23.86 6.84 -21.12
CA ASP A 128 -22.73 6.57 -20.22
C ASP A 128 -23.17 6.00 -18.87
N ARG A 129 -24.32 6.43 -18.33
CA ARG A 129 -24.89 5.84 -17.11
C ARG A 129 -25.30 4.38 -17.32
N LYS A 130 -25.87 4.03 -18.48
CA LYS A 130 -26.23 2.64 -18.83
C LYS A 130 -24.96 1.80 -19.00
N ALA A 131 -23.96 2.32 -19.70
CA ALA A 131 -22.67 1.66 -19.87
C ALA A 131 -21.97 1.41 -18.53
N PHE A 132 -21.93 2.42 -17.65
CA PHE A 132 -21.40 2.29 -16.29
C PHE A 132 -22.10 1.17 -15.51
N ALA A 133 -23.44 1.10 -15.58
CA ALA A 133 -24.20 0.07 -14.87
C ALA A 133 -23.96 -1.33 -15.44
N ALA A 134 -23.83 -1.48 -16.76
CA ALA A 134 -23.51 -2.76 -17.41
C ALA A 134 -22.10 -3.23 -17.03
N ASP A 135 -21.11 -2.35 -17.18
CA ASP A 135 -19.72 -2.63 -16.86
C ASP A 135 -19.55 -2.95 -15.36
N SER A 136 -20.26 -2.24 -14.48
CA SER A 136 -20.24 -2.49 -13.03
C SER A 136 -20.81 -3.87 -12.67
N ARG A 137 -21.90 -4.31 -13.31
CA ARG A 137 -22.45 -5.66 -13.09
C ARG A 137 -21.48 -6.73 -13.58
N ALA A 138 -20.89 -6.55 -14.77
CA ALA A 138 -19.90 -7.47 -15.30
C ALA A 138 -18.66 -7.55 -14.41
N MET A 139 -18.20 -6.42 -13.87
CA MET A 139 -17.08 -6.36 -12.93
C MET A 139 -17.40 -7.09 -11.62
N LYS A 140 -18.59 -6.87 -11.05
CA LYS A 140 -19.06 -7.57 -9.85
C LYS A 140 -19.07 -9.08 -10.05
N ALA A 141 -19.65 -9.57 -11.15
CA ALA A 141 -19.70 -10.99 -11.47
C ALA A 141 -18.30 -11.62 -11.58
N ARG A 142 -17.37 -10.95 -12.28
CA ARG A 142 -15.96 -11.39 -12.38
C ARG A 142 -15.27 -11.40 -11.01
N MET A 143 -15.59 -10.45 -10.12
CA MET A 143 -15.03 -10.41 -8.78
C MET A 143 -15.57 -11.54 -7.91
N GLU A 144 -16.87 -11.80 -7.95
CA GLU A 144 -17.51 -12.91 -7.24
C GLU A 144 -16.95 -14.27 -7.68
N GLN A 145 -16.77 -14.49 -8.98
CA GLN A 145 -16.13 -15.70 -9.52
C GLN A 145 -14.69 -15.87 -9.01
N ARG A 146 -13.90 -14.78 -9.02
CA ARG A 146 -12.52 -14.81 -8.47
C ARG A 146 -12.52 -15.12 -6.97
N MET A 147 -13.43 -14.53 -6.21
CA MET A 147 -13.54 -14.77 -4.76
C MET A 147 -14.02 -16.19 -4.46
N ALA A 148 -14.93 -16.75 -5.27
CA ALA A 148 -15.34 -18.14 -5.17
C ALA A 148 -14.16 -19.08 -5.42
N GLY A 149 -13.44 -18.93 -6.53
CA GLY A 149 -12.27 -19.76 -6.80
C GLY A 149 -11.13 -19.58 -5.79
N TRP A 150 -10.96 -18.39 -5.21
CA TRP A 150 -10.01 -18.17 -4.13
C TRP A 150 -10.44 -18.87 -2.84
N ARG A 151 -11.72 -18.77 -2.46
CA ARG A 151 -12.27 -19.50 -1.30
C ARG A 151 -12.16 -21.00 -1.47
N GLU A 152 -12.45 -21.51 -2.65
CA GLU A 152 -12.33 -22.92 -2.99
C GLU A 152 -10.88 -23.42 -2.88
N ARG A 153 -9.91 -22.69 -3.44
CA ARG A 153 -8.47 -22.99 -3.24
C ARG A 153 -8.05 -22.95 -1.78
N TRP A 154 -8.57 -22.00 -1.00
CA TRP A 154 -8.29 -21.91 0.44
C TRP A 154 -8.90 -23.06 1.23
N GLN A 155 -10.11 -23.50 0.87
CA GLN A 155 -10.76 -24.67 1.48
C GLN A 155 -10.06 -25.96 1.08
N GLN A 156 -9.60 -26.10 -0.17
CA GLN A 156 -8.77 -27.24 -0.59
C GLN A 156 -7.43 -27.28 0.18
N ARG A 157 -6.81 -26.13 0.46
CA ARG A 157 -5.64 -26.05 1.36
C ARG A 157 -5.96 -26.31 2.84
N ARG A 158 -7.25 -26.34 3.24
CA ARG A 158 -7.73 -26.54 4.62
C ARG A 158 -8.65 -27.77 4.79
N GLY A 159 -8.73 -28.66 3.79
CA GLY A 159 -9.63 -29.83 3.79
C GLY A 159 -9.34 -30.86 4.90
N PRO A 160 -10.20 -31.89 5.09
CA PRO A 160 -10.24 -32.81 6.25
C PRO A 160 -9.12 -33.86 6.24
N GLY A 161 -7.91 -33.35 6.10
CA GLY A 161 -6.62 -34.01 6.04
C GLY A 161 -5.58 -32.90 5.95
N GLY A 162 -5.78 -31.80 6.69
CA GLY A 162 -4.83 -30.71 6.87
C GLY A 162 -3.58 -31.27 7.55
N GLY A 163 -2.80 -32.00 6.77
CA GLY A 163 -1.52 -32.55 7.13
C GLY A 163 -0.68 -31.42 7.66
N GLN A 164 -0.34 -31.56 8.93
CA GLN A 164 0.93 -31.19 9.51
C GLN A 164 1.44 -29.77 9.24
N ALA A 165 1.62 -29.04 10.33
CA ALA A 165 2.73 -28.11 10.50
C ALA A 165 4.10 -28.84 10.37
N GLY A 166 4.32 -29.65 9.32
CA GLY A 166 5.39 -30.65 9.23
C GLY A 166 5.88 -31.01 7.82
N ASP A 167 5.30 -30.47 6.74
CA ASP A 167 5.86 -30.59 5.38
C ASP A 167 6.39 -29.25 4.85
N MET A 168 7.04 -28.49 5.73
CA MET A 168 8.16 -27.67 5.29
C MET A 168 9.33 -28.67 5.20
N PRO A 169 10.06 -28.80 4.07
CA PRO A 169 11.28 -29.60 4.08
C PRO A 169 12.10 -29.12 5.28
N PRO A 170 12.61 -30.03 6.14
CA PRO A 170 13.34 -29.60 7.32
C PRO A 170 14.42 -28.62 6.84
N PRO A 171 14.60 -27.48 7.54
CA PRO A 171 15.69 -26.57 7.18
C PRO A 171 16.98 -27.40 7.09
N PRO A 172 17.83 -27.16 6.07
CA PRO A 172 19.07 -27.91 5.93
C PRO A 172 19.82 -27.87 7.26
N PRO A 173 20.45 -28.98 7.68
CA PRO A 173 21.20 -28.99 8.93
C PRO A 173 22.20 -27.82 8.92
N PRO A 174 22.35 -27.11 10.05
CA PRO A 174 23.35 -26.07 10.13
C PRO A 174 24.72 -26.65 9.75
N PRO A 175 25.59 -25.88 9.06
CA PRO A 175 26.93 -26.35 8.76
C PRO A 175 27.62 -26.79 10.06
N PRO A 176 28.45 -27.85 10.04
CA PRO A 176 29.19 -28.27 11.21
C PRO A 176 29.95 -27.07 11.77
N ARG A 177 29.78 -26.85 13.07
CA ARG A 177 30.56 -25.81 13.76
C ARG A 177 32.02 -26.27 13.72
N PRO A 178 32.97 -25.41 13.36
CA PRO A 178 34.39 -25.77 13.43
C PRO A 178 34.72 -26.10 14.89
N GLY A 179 34.88 -27.39 15.21
CA GLY A 179 35.25 -27.86 16.55
C GLY A 179 34.66 -29.19 17.03
N ASP A 180 33.68 -29.79 16.34
CA ASP A 180 33.07 -31.06 16.80
C ASP A 180 33.79 -32.34 16.33
N ASP A 181 35.08 -32.24 15.97
CA ASP A 181 35.97 -33.38 15.76
C ASP A 181 37.07 -33.40 16.83
N ILE A 182 36.72 -33.75 18.07
CA ILE A 182 37.69 -34.28 19.06
C ILE A 182 37.02 -35.40 19.86
N GLU A 183 37.42 -36.63 19.47
CA GLU A 183 37.44 -37.92 20.20
C GLU A 183 36.18 -38.46 20.88
#